data_AF-A0AAD6HDK7-F1
#
_entry.id   AF-A0AAD6HDK7-F1
#
_cell.length_a   1.000
_cell.length_b   1.000
_cell.length_c   1.000
_cell.angle_alpha   90.00
_cell.angle_beta   90.00
_cell.angle_gamma   90.00
#
_symmetry.space_group_name_H-M   'P 1'
#
loop_
_entity.id
_entity.type
_entity.pdbx_description
1 polymer ?
#
loop_
_entity_poly.entity_id
_entity_poly.type
_entity_poly.pdbx_seq_one_letter_code
_entity_poly.pdbx_strand_id
1 'polypeptide(L)'
;MTDLNGECPGVFLQETLFPTTGGFIDGRYCETISAGNTSLSCCLPCPLADWRYADNIAQRVEVASWISVAILPLCVFILISYAVLAPKWTNRHYLSICFTVGICVMEIAFIIPLGVKPNQCYNEITPNDMYSNLSCAFSGSMLLFGGWLCVMWSFIRTIAFHLQVCWEVVLGPKFMWGAFLFGFGIPAIGLAVMLKITGVSFRFGEICHINIYKGLHDYWIPVMVFASVALILQVSTMAYCIHVYLRSLFDKSASTSDNSSGIPSYTASVRTVSARHAWRRMQRVLRLQWRGVTLVMIILGNVIFFAVVFIKLDTEDSPTAANLKKAEPWFECLAAGYDKKECVSLAAGMGPNEATVLAMVYLLSFVGFWNFILFARPLMFVGWLDFIRTAFLRRHEFISADANDRFADDSKGFEMLTTTTVRTPHPEPYNMRSPSPDRMAGRTPVDIPSRVNSLSSVRSPNRMNSLSSVRSPNRMNSLSSVHSPNRIHSPSPTFDRSVHFGQEARYVRPNMSFSGPRPPSSSQNTREWDPSSTFARGNVL
;
A
#
# COMPACT_ATOMS: atom_id res chain seq x y z
N MET A 1 45.57 21.01 -25.60
CA MET A 1 44.74 19.91 -25.06
C MET A 1 45.71 18.92 -24.49
N THR A 2 45.76 18.76 -23.17
CA THR A 2 46.52 17.70 -22.52
C THR A 2 45.90 16.37 -22.91
N ASP A 3 46.69 15.45 -23.43
CA ASP A 3 46.24 14.10 -23.75
C ASP A 3 45.83 13.40 -22.45
N LEU A 4 44.52 13.15 -22.28
CA LEU A 4 43.96 12.52 -21.07
C LEU A 4 44.20 11.01 -21.05
N ASN A 5 44.61 10.45 -22.17
CA ASN A 5 44.99 9.04 -22.31
C ASN A 5 46.34 8.79 -21.64
N GLY A 6 47.23 9.79 -21.62
CA GLY A 6 48.57 9.65 -21.03
C GLY A 6 49.33 8.48 -21.65
N GLU A 7 49.75 7.53 -20.82
CA GLU A 7 50.43 6.29 -21.27
C GLU A 7 49.47 5.10 -21.47
N CYS A 8 48.15 5.29 -21.28
CA CYS A 8 47.17 4.22 -21.44
C CYS A 8 46.84 3.96 -22.92
N PRO A 9 46.71 2.67 -23.33
CA PRO A 9 46.43 2.33 -24.71
C PRO A 9 44.97 2.65 -25.11
N GLY A 10 44.74 2.86 -26.41
CA GLY A 10 43.40 2.97 -26.98
C GLY A 10 42.54 4.07 -26.34
N VAL A 11 41.33 3.69 -25.91
CA VAL A 11 40.33 4.61 -25.31
C VAL A 11 40.47 4.78 -23.80
N PHE A 12 41.45 4.11 -23.17
CA PHE A 12 41.62 4.17 -21.73
C PHE A 12 42.30 5.48 -21.31
N LEU A 13 41.91 5.98 -20.14
CA LEU A 13 42.37 7.24 -19.59
C LEU A 13 43.24 6.99 -18.35
N GLN A 14 44.35 7.73 -18.23
CA GLN A 14 45.29 7.53 -17.13
C GLN A 14 44.76 8.14 -15.83
N GLU A 15 44.59 7.32 -14.79
CA GLU A 15 43.90 7.73 -13.56
C GLU A 15 44.58 8.92 -12.87
N THR A 16 45.91 8.97 -12.90
CA THR A 16 46.71 10.00 -12.20
C THR A 16 46.55 11.40 -12.79
N LEU A 17 45.94 11.54 -13.97
CA LEU A 17 45.60 12.83 -14.58
C LEU A 17 44.29 13.43 -14.03
N PHE A 18 43.55 12.68 -13.21
CA PHE A 18 42.26 13.09 -12.66
C PHE A 18 42.34 13.35 -11.16
N PRO A 19 41.52 14.28 -10.61
CA PRO A 19 41.53 14.60 -9.20
C PRO A 19 41.11 13.39 -8.35
N THR A 20 41.70 13.21 -7.17
CA THR A 20 41.37 12.13 -6.22
C THR A 20 40.13 12.44 -5.36
N THR A 21 39.50 13.60 -5.57
CA THR A 21 38.33 14.07 -4.82
C THR A 21 37.22 14.55 -5.75
N GLY A 22 35.97 14.30 -5.36
CA GLY A 22 34.77 14.69 -6.12
C GLY A 22 34.17 13.53 -6.91
N GLY A 23 32.84 13.49 -7.00
CA GLY A 23 32.11 12.34 -7.55
C GLY A 23 32.31 11.06 -6.74
N PHE A 24 31.87 9.93 -7.31
CA PHE A 24 32.05 8.60 -6.72
C PHE A 24 33.35 7.96 -7.23
N ILE A 25 34.45 8.18 -6.51
CA ILE A 25 35.79 7.68 -6.88
C ILE A 25 35.84 6.15 -6.95
N ASP A 26 35.22 5.46 -5.99
CA ASP A 26 35.14 3.98 -5.99
C ASP A 26 34.28 3.42 -7.16
N GLY A 27 33.58 4.29 -7.89
CA GLY A 27 32.84 3.95 -9.10
C GLY A 27 33.64 4.03 -10.38
N ARG A 28 34.91 4.44 -10.32
CA ARG A 28 35.81 4.42 -11.48
C ARG A 28 36.10 2.97 -11.86
N TYR A 29 36.04 2.69 -13.16
CA TYR A 29 36.34 1.36 -13.67
C TYR A 29 37.78 1.33 -14.19
N CYS A 30 38.73 1.18 -13.26
CA CYS A 30 40.16 1.22 -13.51
C CYS A 30 40.83 -0.12 -13.19
N GLU A 31 41.91 -0.42 -13.92
CA GLU A 31 42.79 -1.56 -13.65
C GLU A 31 44.25 -1.11 -13.73
N THR A 32 45.10 -1.69 -12.86
CA THR A 32 46.53 -1.43 -12.89
C THR A 32 47.22 -2.38 -13.87
N ILE A 33 47.85 -1.82 -14.91
CA ILE A 33 48.67 -2.55 -15.86
C ILE A 33 50.16 -2.37 -15.55
N SER A 34 50.94 -3.43 -15.75
CA SER A 34 52.40 -3.38 -15.61
C SER A 34 53.04 -2.84 -16.89
N ALA A 35 53.44 -1.58 -16.88
CA ALA A 35 54.19 -0.94 -17.96
C ALA A 35 55.69 -0.96 -17.62
N GLY A 36 56.37 -2.05 -17.96
CA GLY A 36 57.79 -2.22 -17.63
C GLY A 36 58.04 -2.33 -16.12
N ASN A 37 58.81 -1.39 -15.55
CA ASN A 37 59.14 -1.37 -14.11
C ASN A 37 58.13 -0.56 -13.26
N THR A 38 57.08 -0.01 -13.86
CA THR A 38 56.09 0.86 -13.21
C THR A 38 54.67 0.33 -13.37
N SER A 39 53.85 0.49 -12.33
CA SER A 39 52.41 0.21 -12.39
C SER A 39 51.64 1.45 -12.85
N LEU A 40 50.88 1.32 -13.93
CA LEU A 40 50.05 2.38 -14.52
C LEU A 40 48.58 2.03 -14.32
N SER A 41 47.77 2.94 -13.75
CA SER A 41 46.33 2.74 -13.60
C SER A 41 45.58 3.35 -14.78
N CYS A 42 44.85 2.52 -15.52
CA CYS A 42 44.10 2.90 -16.71
C CYS A 42 42.60 2.66 -16.49
N CYS A 43 41.79 3.67 -16.79
CA CYS A 43 40.36 3.68 -16.53
C CYS A 43 39.56 3.73 -17.83
N LEU A 44 38.40 3.08 -17.84
CA LEU A 44 37.43 3.25 -18.90
C LEU A 44 36.67 4.59 -18.76
N PRO A 45 36.36 5.28 -19.86
CA PRO A 45 35.60 6.53 -19.77
C PRO A 45 34.18 6.34 -19.22
N CYS A 46 33.69 7.36 -18.52
CA CYS A 46 32.32 7.42 -18.00
C CYS A 46 31.35 7.91 -19.10
N PRO A 47 30.12 7.37 -19.19
CA PRO A 47 29.51 6.36 -18.33
C PRO A 47 29.79 4.91 -18.79
N LEU A 48 30.04 4.00 -17.85
CA LEU A 48 30.39 2.60 -18.11
C LEU A 48 29.36 1.86 -18.98
N ALA A 49 28.06 2.14 -18.77
CA ALA A 49 26.98 1.52 -19.52
C ALA A 49 27.10 1.77 -21.04
N ASP A 50 27.59 2.95 -21.43
CA ASP A 50 27.77 3.34 -22.82
C ASP A 50 28.96 2.65 -23.47
N TRP A 51 29.85 2.00 -22.74
CA TRP A 51 30.92 1.20 -23.36
C TRP A 51 30.55 -0.27 -23.49
N ARG A 52 29.74 -0.74 -22.56
CA ARG A 52 29.33 -2.14 -22.49
C ARG A 52 28.15 -2.48 -23.39
N TYR A 53 27.21 -1.55 -23.53
CA TYR A 53 25.95 -1.80 -24.19
C TYR A 53 25.79 -1.05 -25.52
N ALA A 54 24.86 -1.51 -26.35
CA ALA A 54 24.52 -0.83 -27.60
C ALA A 54 23.92 0.57 -27.35
N ASP A 55 24.11 1.48 -28.31
CA ASP A 55 23.74 2.90 -28.21
C ASP A 55 22.23 3.14 -27.96
N ASN A 56 21.38 2.13 -28.16
CA ASN A 56 19.93 2.23 -28.02
C ASN A 56 19.41 1.93 -26.61
N ILE A 57 20.25 1.51 -25.65
CA ILE A 57 19.77 1.21 -24.30
C ILE A 57 19.29 2.46 -23.59
N ALA A 58 20.02 3.57 -23.68
CA ALA A 58 19.63 4.83 -23.03
C ALA A 58 18.22 5.26 -23.43
N GLN A 59 17.92 5.21 -24.73
CA GLN A 59 16.58 5.51 -25.25
C GLN A 59 15.51 4.54 -24.72
N ARG A 60 15.83 3.25 -24.58
CA ARG A 60 14.87 2.25 -24.05
C ARG A 60 14.63 2.40 -22.55
N VAL A 61 15.64 2.80 -21.79
CA VAL A 61 15.50 3.13 -20.35
C VAL A 61 14.67 4.41 -20.18
N GLU A 62 14.80 5.37 -21.10
CA GLU A 62 13.95 6.57 -21.13
C GLU A 62 12.47 6.22 -21.30
N VAL A 63 12.14 5.26 -22.18
CA VAL A 63 10.76 4.78 -22.37
C VAL A 63 10.16 4.26 -21.06
N ALA A 64 10.94 3.53 -20.25
CA ALA A 64 10.47 3.04 -18.96
C ALA A 64 10.18 4.19 -17.96
N SER A 65 10.95 5.27 -18.02
CA SER A 65 10.69 6.45 -17.20
C SER A 65 9.40 7.18 -17.62
N TRP A 66 9.12 7.24 -18.93
CA TRP A 66 7.84 7.76 -19.45
C TRP A 66 6.64 6.90 -19.05
N ILE A 67 6.81 5.58 -18.90
CA ILE A 67 5.78 4.69 -18.37
C ILE A 67 5.40 5.12 -16.94
N SER A 68 6.39 5.42 -16.09
CA SER A 68 6.17 5.94 -14.73
C SER A 68 5.44 7.29 -14.72
N VAL A 69 5.72 8.19 -15.67
CA VAL A 69 4.98 9.45 -15.86
C VAL A 69 3.49 9.20 -16.13
N ALA A 70 3.15 8.19 -16.93
CA ALA A 70 1.76 7.84 -17.23
C ALA A 70 1.06 7.14 -16.05
N ILE A 71 1.79 6.34 -15.28
CA ILE A 71 1.25 5.52 -14.19
C ILE A 71 1.10 6.30 -12.87
N LEU A 72 1.99 7.24 -12.57
CA LEU A 72 1.94 8.00 -11.32
C LEU A 72 0.58 8.72 -11.13
N PRO A 73 0.01 9.42 -12.14
CA PRO A 73 -1.33 10.01 -12.04
C PRO A 73 -2.42 9.00 -11.68
N LEU A 74 -2.32 7.76 -12.15
CA LEU A 74 -3.27 6.70 -11.82
C LEU A 74 -3.16 6.29 -10.34
N CYS A 75 -1.94 6.20 -9.80
CA CYS A 75 -1.72 5.94 -8.38
C CYS A 75 -2.17 7.12 -7.51
N VAL A 76 -1.90 8.36 -7.93
CA VAL A 76 -2.38 9.57 -7.28
C VAL A 76 -3.91 9.64 -7.29
N PHE A 77 -4.56 9.28 -8.39
CA PHE A 77 -6.02 9.18 -8.46
C PHE A 77 -6.59 8.24 -7.39
N ILE A 78 -5.94 7.10 -7.14
CA ILE A 78 -6.33 6.18 -6.07
C ILE A 78 -6.19 6.84 -4.68
N LEU A 79 -5.06 7.51 -4.42
CA LEU A 79 -4.85 8.20 -3.14
C LEU A 79 -5.86 9.33 -2.91
N ILE A 80 -6.15 10.14 -3.94
CA ILE A 80 -7.17 11.18 -3.89
C ILE A 80 -8.55 10.55 -3.69
N SER A 81 -8.84 9.44 -4.36
CA SER A 81 -10.09 8.70 -4.16
C SER A 81 -10.25 8.27 -2.70
N TYR A 82 -9.20 7.79 -2.04
CA TYR A 82 -9.23 7.44 -0.62
C TYR A 82 -9.43 8.64 0.32
N ALA A 83 -8.91 9.81 -0.06
CA ALA A 83 -9.03 11.04 0.71
C ALA A 83 -10.44 11.67 0.58
N VAL A 84 -10.97 11.73 -0.64
CA VAL A 84 -12.19 12.48 -0.97
C VAL A 84 -13.45 11.63 -0.89
N LEU A 85 -13.44 10.41 -1.44
CA LEU A 85 -14.65 9.59 -1.52
C LEU A 85 -14.93 8.86 -0.21
N ALA A 86 -16.21 8.74 0.12
CA ALA A 86 -16.67 8.00 1.29
C ALA A 86 -16.25 6.51 1.24
N PRO A 87 -16.06 5.86 2.40
CA PRO A 87 -15.63 4.46 2.49
C PRO A 87 -16.52 3.48 1.70
N LYS A 88 -17.82 3.77 1.54
CA LYS A 88 -18.74 2.95 0.74
C LYS A 88 -18.32 2.73 -0.71
N TRP A 89 -17.59 3.69 -1.30
CA TRP A 89 -17.12 3.62 -2.69
C TRP A 89 -15.72 3.02 -2.80
N THR A 90 -14.88 3.23 -1.79
CA THR A 90 -13.45 2.95 -1.86
C THR A 90 -13.03 1.69 -1.10
N ASN A 91 -13.77 1.31 -0.05
CA ASN A 91 -13.35 0.35 0.97
C ASN A 91 -11.93 0.64 1.45
N ARG A 92 -11.64 1.91 1.72
CA ARG A 92 -10.30 2.38 2.08
C ARG A 92 -9.76 1.66 3.31
N HIS A 93 -8.49 1.26 3.25
CA HIS A 93 -7.79 0.61 4.34
C HIS A 93 -6.36 1.13 4.37
N TYR A 94 -5.84 1.43 5.57
CA TYR A 94 -4.53 2.06 5.74
C TYR A 94 -3.40 1.26 5.09
N LEU A 95 -3.43 -0.08 5.17
CA LEU A 95 -2.43 -0.94 4.50
C LEU A 95 -2.37 -0.70 2.99
N SER A 96 -3.51 -0.48 2.31
CA SER A 96 -3.50 -0.18 0.88
C SER A 96 -3.01 1.24 0.61
N ILE A 97 -3.39 2.21 1.44
CA ILE A 97 -2.97 3.61 1.29
C ILE A 97 -1.45 3.73 1.40
N CYS A 98 -0.85 3.20 2.47
CA CYS A 98 0.59 3.29 2.70
C CYS A 98 1.40 2.53 1.66
N PHE A 99 0.88 1.40 1.17
CA PHE A 99 1.46 0.67 0.05
C PHE A 99 1.50 1.51 -1.22
N THR A 100 0.37 2.13 -1.59
CA THR A 100 0.29 3.00 -2.77
C THR A 100 1.17 4.24 -2.61
N VAL A 101 1.32 4.79 -1.40
CA VAL A 101 2.28 5.88 -1.13
C VAL A 101 3.71 5.43 -1.40
N GLY A 102 4.12 4.24 -0.95
CA GLY A 102 5.44 3.67 -1.23
C GLY A 102 5.72 3.53 -2.73
N ILE A 103 4.72 3.08 -3.49
CA ILE A 103 4.79 3.01 -4.95
C ILE A 103 4.95 4.41 -5.56
N CYS A 104 4.15 5.41 -5.14
CA CYS A 104 4.27 6.76 -5.68
C CYS A 104 5.66 7.34 -5.45
N VAL A 105 6.24 7.13 -4.27
CA VAL A 105 7.61 7.56 -3.96
C VAL A 105 8.62 6.89 -4.91
N MET A 106 8.47 5.58 -5.15
CA MET A 106 9.31 4.86 -6.09
C MET A 106 9.18 5.35 -7.54
N GLU A 107 7.95 5.59 -8.03
CA GLU A 107 7.71 6.08 -9.39
C GLU A 107 8.30 7.49 -9.61
N ILE A 108 8.26 8.36 -8.60
CA ILE A 108 8.87 9.70 -8.68
C ILE A 108 10.38 9.62 -8.98
N ALA A 109 11.06 8.58 -8.52
CA ALA A 109 12.48 8.38 -8.78
C ALA A 109 12.82 8.27 -10.27
N PHE A 110 11.91 7.73 -11.09
CA PHE A 110 12.06 7.63 -12.54
C PHE A 110 11.72 8.95 -13.25
N ILE A 111 10.89 9.78 -12.63
CA ILE A 111 10.42 11.04 -13.24
C ILE A 111 11.44 12.16 -13.05
N ILE A 112 12.16 12.18 -11.92
CA ILE A 112 13.16 13.22 -11.62
C ILE A 112 14.21 13.35 -12.74
N PRO A 113 14.84 12.27 -13.23
CA PRO A 113 15.83 12.35 -14.31
C PRO A 113 15.29 12.92 -15.62
N LEU A 114 14.03 12.63 -15.98
CA LEU A 114 13.42 13.15 -17.21
C LEU A 114 13.33 14.69 -17.22
N GLY A 115 13.07 15.28 -16.05
CA GLY A 115 12.95 16.74 -15.92
C GLY A 115 14.30 17.45 -15.86
N VAL A 116 15.30 16.85 -15.21
CA VAL A 116 16.60 17.49 -14.95
C VAL A 116 17.65 17.15 -16.00
N LYS A 117 17.58 15.97 -16.63
CA LYS A 117 18.59 15.40 -17.54
C LYS A 117 20.00 15.52 -16.95
N PRO A 118 20.27 14.84 -15.82
CA PRO A 118 21.51 15.05 -15.08
C PRO A 118 22.73 14.55 -15.86
N ASN A 119 23.83 15.30 -15.77
CA ASN A 119 25.13 14.79 -16.21
C ASN A 119 25.53 13.62 -15.31
N GLN A 120 25.70 12.43 -15.89
CA GLN A 120 26.02 11.21 -15.16
C GLN A 120 27.46 11.21 -14.63
N CYS A 121 28.35 11.95 -15.28
CA CYS A 121 29.79 11.97 -15.00
C CYS A 121 30.21 13.29 -14.38
N TYR A 122 31.02 13.22 -13.32
CA TYR A 122 31.67 14.37 -12.68
C TYR A 122 32.88 14.85 -13.51
N ASN A 123 33.64 13.88 -14.04
CA ASN A 123 34.71 14.05 -15.02
C ASN A 123 34.73 12.82 -15.95
N GLU A 124 35.70 12.76 -16.86
CA GLU A 124 35.78 11.77 -17.93
C GLU A 124 35.90 10.32 -17.44
N ILE A 125 36.29 10.07 -16.18
CA ILE A 125 36.38 8.72 -15.59
C ILE A 125 35.50 8.52 -14.36
N THR A 126 35.02 9.59 -13.71
CA THR A 126 34.38 9.53 -12.39
C THR A 126 32.87 9.80 -12.51
N PRO A 127 31.99 8.88 -12.09
CA PRO A 127 30.55 9.13 -12.05
C PRO A 127 30.16 10.12 -10.95
N ASN A 128 29.07 10.85 -11.14
CA ASN A 128 28.47 11.69 -10.11
C ASN A 128 27.80 10.82 -9.03
N ASP A 129 27.84 11.33 -7.81
CA ASP A 129 27.27 10.73 -6.60
C ASP A 129 26.24 11.65 -5.95
N MET A 130 25.67 11.22 -4.82
CA MET A 130 24.68 12.04 -4.10
C MET A 130 25.22 13.38 -3.59
N TYR A 131 26.54 13.52 -3.42
CA TYR A 131 27.16 14.72 -2.85
C TYR A 131 27.53 15.74 -3.94
N SER A 132 27.82 15.27 -5.14
CA SER A 132 28.12 16.07 -6.33
C SER A 132 26.88 16.41 -7.17
N ASN A 133 25.83 15.59 -7.12
CA ASN A 133 24.60 15.81 -7.89
C ASN A 133 23.33 15.60 -7.06
N LEU A 134 22.51 16.65 -6.93
CA LEU A 134 21.27 16.60 -6.14
C LEU A 134 20.17 15.75 -6.79
N SER A 135 20.10 15.71 -8.13
CA SER A 135 19.17 14.85 -8.86
C SER A 135 19.44 13.39 -8.51
N CYS A 136 20.72 13.00 -8.48
CA CYS A 136 21.18 11.69 -8.05
C CYS A 136 20.73 11.36 -6.62
N ALA A 137 20.94 12.31 -5.70
CA ALA A 137 20.57 12.14 -4.30
C ALA A 137 19.07 11.85 -4.15
N PHE A 138 18.20 12.64 -4.78
CA PHE A 138 16.76 12.44 -4.67
C PHE A 138 16.25 11.22 -5.44
N SER A 139 16.69 11.01 -6.69
CA SER A 139 16.23 9.86 -7.47
C SER A 139 16.63 8.55 -6.79
N GLY A 140 17.89 8.41 -6.38
CA GLY A 140 18.36 7.20 -5.70
C GLY A 140 17.71 7.00 -4.34
N SER A 141 17.57 8.06 -3.54
CA SER A 141 16.90 7.97 -2.23
C SER A 141 15.44 7.57 -2.35
N MET A 142 14.69 8.16 -3.28
CA MET A 142 13.27 7.85 -3.47
C MET A 142 13.06 6.45 -4.04
N LEU A 143 13.92 6.00 -4.95
CA LEU A 143 13.86 4.64 -5.50
C LEU A 143 14.00 3.60 -4.39
N LEU A 144 15.06 3.72 -3.60
CA LEU A 144 15.41 2.76 -2.56
C LEU A 144 14.46 2.86 -1.35
N PHE A 145 14.03 4.07 -0.97
CA PHE A 145 13.04 4.25 0.08
C PHE A 145 11.67 3.72 -0.33
N GLY A 146 11.24 3.99 -1.57
CA GLY A 146 10.02 3.43 -2.15
C GLY A 146 10.05 1.90 -2.19
N GLY A 147 11.18 1.31 -2.57
CA GLY A 147 11.41 -0.13 -2.51
C GLY A 147 11.26 -0.69 -1.09
N TRP A 148 11.91 -0.07 -0.10
CA TRP A 148 11.75 -0.42 1.31
C TRP A 148 10.29 -0.33 1.80
N LEU A 149 9.57 0.73 1.45
CA LEU A 149 8.16 0.88 1.78
C LEU A 149 7.33 -0.24 1.15
N CYS A 150 7.53 -0.55 -0.13
CA CYS A 150 6.80 -1.61 -0.82
C CYS A 150 7.01 -2.98 -0.15
N VAL A 151 8.24 -3.30 0.24
CA VAL A 151 8.57 -4.57 0.91
C VAL A 151 8.00 -4.63 2.32
N MET A 152 8.15 -3.57 3.12
CA MET A 152 7.68 -3.55 4.49
C MET A 152 6.15 -3.57 4.58
N TRP A 153 5.45 -2.82 3.72
CA TRP A 153 3.99 -2.87 3.67
C TRP A 153 3.47 -4.17 3.06
N SER A 154 4.23 -4.83 2.18
CA SER A 154 3.95 -6.22 1.76
C SER A 154 4.02 -7.18 2.94
N PHE A 155 5.11 -7.13 3.70
CA PHE A 155 5.34 -7.99 4.86
C PHE A 155 4.27 -7.80 5.94
N ILE A 156 3.96 -6.57 6.32
CA ILE A 156 2.91 -6.26 7.31
C ILE A 156 1.55 -6.75 6.82
N ARG A 157 1.24 -6.58 5.52
CA ARG A 157 0.00 -7.09 4.95
C ARG A 157 -0.08 -8.61 4.98
N THR A 158 1.01 -9.30 4.69
CA THR A 158 1.06 -10.75 4.78
C THR A 158 0.88 -11.23 6.22
N ILE A 159 1.52 -10.57 7.20
CA ILE A 159 1.28 -10.88 8.63
C ILE A 159 -0.19 -10.67 8.97
N ALA A 160 -0.77 -9.52 8.60
CA ALA A 160 -2.18 -9.23 8.84
C ALA A 160 -3.10 -10.32 8.28
N PHE A 161 -2.83 -10.75 7.04
CA PHE A 161 -3.58 -11.81 6.38
C PHE A 161 -3.39 -13.18 7.06
N HIS A 162 -2.15 -13.54 7.42
CA HIS A 162 -1.82 -14.79 8.11
C HIS A 162 -2.52 -14.86 9.48
N LEU A 163 -2.46 -13.78 10.26
CA LEU A 163 -3.12 -13.70 11.57
C LEU A 163 -4.65 -13.79 11.46
N GLN A 164 -5.26 -13.16 10.46
CA GLN A 164 -6.71 -13.23 10.26
C GLN A 164 -7.18 -14.62 9.80
N VAL A 165 -6.41 -15.30 8.96
CA VAL A 165 -6.82 -16.58 8.36
C VAL A 165 -6.40 -17.77 9.20
N CYS A 166 -5.12 -17.87 9.55
CA CYS A 166 -4.57 -19.04 10.24
C CYS A 166 -4.80 -18.96 11.76
N TRP A 167 -4.79 -17.76 12.35
CA TRP A 167 -4.95 -17.57 13.80
C TRP A 167 -6.30 -16.95 14.19
N GLU A 168 -7.15 -16.63 13.22
CA GLU A 168 -8.49 -16.04 13.44
C GLU A 168 -8.49 -14.76 14.30
N VAL A 169 -7.38 -14.01 14.29
CA VAL A 169 -7.22 -12.78 15.09
C VAL A 169 -7.84 -11.59 14.36
N VAL A 170 -8.72 -10.87 15.06
CA VAL A 170 -9.26 -9.60 14.59
C VAL A 170 -8.25 -8.49 14.85
N LEU A 171 -7.84 -7.78 13.81
CA LEU A 171 -6.84 -6.71 13.90
C LEU A 171 -7.49 -5.42 14.44
N GLY A 172 -7.09 -5.01 15.65
CA GLY A 172 -7.55 -3.77 16.27
C GLY A 172 -6.58 -2.58 16.12
N PRO A 173 -6.87 -1.44 16.78
CA PRO A 173 -6.07 -0.22 16.69
C PRO A 173 -4.60 -0.37 17.14
N LYS A 174 -4.30 -1.29 18.07
CA LYS A 174 -2.93 -1.57 18.51
C LYS A 174 -2.07 -2.10 17.37
N PHE A 175 -2.62 -3.00 16.55
CA PHE A 175 -1.94 -3.52 15.37
C PHE A 175 -1.73 -2.40 14.33
N MET A 176 -2.72 -1.53 14.13
CA MET A 176 -2.61 -0.40 13.20
C MET A 176 -1.44 0.55 13.56
N TRP A 177 -1.31 0.96 14.82
CA TRP A 177 -0.21 1.83 15.24
C TRP A 177 1.15 1.12 15.18
N GLY A 178 1.19 -0.17 15.54
CA GLY A 178 2.40 -0.99 15.33
C GLY A 178 2.79 -1.06 13.85
N ALA A 179 1.82 -1.27 12.97
CA ALA A 179 2.03 -1.30 11.53
C ALA A 179 2.58 0.04 10.99
N PHE A 180 2.09 1.19 11.45
CA PHE A 180 2.68 2.48 11.06
C PHE A 180 4.10 2.66 11.59
N LEU A 181 4.33 2.35 12.87
CA LEU A 181 5.64 2.48 13.49
C LEU A 181 6.70 1.65 12.74
N PHE A 182 6.42 0.37 12.49
CA PHE A 182 7.37 -0.51 11.79
C PHE A 182 7.38 -0.29 10.28
N GLY A 183 6.23 -0.02 9.67
CA GLY A 183 6.05 0.16 8.23
C GLY A 183 6.69 1.44 7.68
N PHE A 184 6.85 2.47 8.50
CA PHE A 184 7.62 3.67 8.14
C PHE A 184 8.97 3.75 8.85
N GLY A 185 9.06 3.29 10.10
CA GLY A 185 10.28 3.38 10.90
C GLY A 185 11.42 2.54 10.34
N ILE A 186 11.17 1.27 9.97
CA ILE A 186 12.22 0.40 9.42
C ILE A 186 12.73 0.95 8.07
N PRO A 187 11.86 1.33 7.09
CA PRO A 187 12.30 1.99 5.86
C PRO A 187 13.09 3.28 6.09
N ALA A 188 12.69 4.12 7.05
CA ALA A 188 13.39 5.36 7.34
C ALA A 188 14.80 5.12 7.91
N ILE A 189 14.94 4.15 8.82
CA ILE A 189 16.24 3.74 9.36
C ILE A 189 17.10 3.13 8.24
N GLY A 190 16.53 2.23 7.43
CA GLY A 190 17.21 1.61 6.29
C GLY A 190 17.73 2.64 5.29
N LEU A 191 16.90 3.64 4.94
CA LEU A 191 17.30 4.77 4.09
C LEU A 191 18.46 5.56 4.71
N ALA A 192 18.38 5.89 6.00
CA ALA A 192 19.43 6.66 6.67
C ALA A 192 20.76 5.91 6.71
N VAL A 193 20.73 4.62 7.04
CA VAL A 193 21.91 3.75 7.11
C VAL A 193 22.55 3.61 5.73
N MET A 194 21.76 3.24 4.71
CA MET A 194 22.32 3.00 3.38
C MET A 194 22.87 4.28 2.74
N LEU A 195 22.25 5.45 2.95
CA LEU A 195 22.77 6.70 2.41
C LEU A 195 24.05 7.16 3.11
N LYS A 196 24.18 6.88 4.42
CA LYS A 196 25.36 7.27 5.19
C LYS A 196 26.56 6.35 4.99
N ILE A 197 26.34 5.05 4.84
CA ILE A 197 27.42 4.06 4.77
C ILE A 197 27.78 3.73 3.32
N THR A 198 26.78 3.46 2.47
CA THR A 198 26.99 2.97 1.10
C THR A 198 26.90 4.11 0.08
N GLY A 199 25.82 4.89 0.16
CA GLY A 199 25.49 5.96 -0.75
C GLY A 199 24.89 5.56 -2.11
N VAL A 200 24.59 6.55 -2.95
CA VAL A 200 24.04 6.36 -4.30
C VAL A 200 24.85 7.13 -5.34
N SER A 201 24.96 6.55 -6.54
CA SER A 201 25.65 7.14 -7.70
C SER A 201 25.01 6.70 -9.02
N PHE A 202 25.38 7.36 -10.12
CA PHE A 202 24.97 6.95 -11.46
C PHE A 202 25.76 5.70 -11.87
N ARG A 203 25.01 4.63 -12.17
CA ARG A 203 25.58 3.36 -12.66
C ARG A 203 24.85 2.85 -13.91
N PHE A 204 23.54 3.08 -13.98
CA PHE A 204 22.67 2.56 -15.04
C PHE A 204 21.85 3.69 -15.64
N GLY A 205 22.45 4.41 -16.59
CA GLY A 205 21.81 5.55 -17.24
C GLY A 205 21.55 6.71 -16.28
N GLU A 206 20.41 7.37 -16.46
CA GLU A 206 20.11 8.64 -15.79
C GLU A 206 19.51 8.50 -14.39
N ILE A 207 19.36 7.27 -13.86
CA ILE A 207 18.78 7.03 -12.54
C ILE A 207 19.89 6.59 -11.58
N CYS A 208 20.02 7.28 -10.45
CA CYS A 208 20.94 6.86 -9.39
C CYS A 208 20.45 5.63 -8.63
N HIS A 209 21.40 4.77 -8.27
CA HIS A 209 21.17 3.53 -7.54
C HIS A 209 22.20 3.36 -6.42
N ILE A 210 21.97 2.40 -5.52
CA ILE A 210 22.90 2.10 -4.43
C ILE A 210 24.27 1.66 -4.96
N ASN A 211 25.34 2.15 -4.31
CA ASN A 211 26.72 1.80 -4.63
C ASN A 211 27.02 0.32 -4.31
N ILE A 212 28.01 -0.27 -5.01
CA ILE A 212 28.42 -1.68 -4.79
C ILE A 212 28.99 -1.87 -3.38
N TYR A 213 29.85 -0.92 -2.96
CA TYR A 213 30.56 -1.01 -1.70
C TYR A 213 29.57 -1.05 -0.54
N LYS A 214 29.44 -2.22 0.11
CA LYS A 214 28.48 -2.53 1.19
C LYS A 214 26.99 -2.50 0.82
N GLY A 215 26.60 -2.16 -0.41
CA GLY A 215 25.19 -2.12 -0.82
C GLY A 215 24.45 -3.45 -0.70
N LEU A 216 25.15 -4.57 -0.89
CA LEU A 216 24.62 -5.91 -0.60
C LEU A 216 24.14 -6.03 0.85
N HIS A 217 24.96 -5.60 1.80
CA HIS A 217 24.72 -5.75 3.23
C HIS A 217 23.73 -4.71 3.76
N ASP A 218 23.82 -3.47 3.29
CA ASP A 218 23.04 -2.36 3.85
C ASP A 218 21.62 -2.27 3.26
N TYR A 219 21.38 -2.85 2.08
CA TYR A 219 20.08 -2.78 1.40
C TYR A 219 19.54 -4.14 0.99
N TRP A 220 20.26 -4.88 0.14
CA TRP A 220 19.70 -6.08 -0.50
C TRP A 220 19.43 -7.23 0.47
N ILE A 221 20.37 -7.55 1.36
CA ILE A 221 20.19 -8.61 2.37
C ILE A 221 18.98 -8.31 3.27
N PRO A 222 18.88 -7.13 3.92
CA PRO A 222 17.72 -6.79 4.74
C PRO A 222 16.40 -6.88 3.97
N VAL A 223 16.33 -6.31 2.76
CA VAL A 223 15.14 -6.35 1.91
C VAL A 223 14.74 -7.79 1.56
N MET A 224 15.72 -8.63 1.19
CA MET A 224 15.47 -10.04 0.89
C MET A 224 14.98 -10.81 2.11
N VAL A 225 15.52 -10.56 3.31
CA VAL A 225 15.06 -11.23 4.54
C VAL A 225 13.57 -10.97 4.77
N PHE A 226 13.12 -9.71 4.72
CA PHE A 226 11.70 -9.39 4.87
C PHE A 226 10.85 -9.97 3.73
N ALA A 227 11.34 -9.91 2.49
CA ALA A 227 10.63 -10.46 1.34
C ALA A 227 10.46 -11.99 1.42
N SER A 228 11.51 -12.71 1.83
CA SER A 228 11.48 -14.17 1.99
C SER A 228 10.56 -14.60 3.12
N VAL A 229 10.61 -13.95 4.27
CA VAL A 229 9.68 -14.26 5.38
C VAL A 229 8.24 -13.95 4.97
N ALA A 230 7.99 -12.82 4.29
CA ALA A 230 6.68 -12.52 3.73
C ALA A 230 6.22 -13.61 2.75
N LEU A 231 7.08 -14.06 1.84
CA LEU A 231 6.73 -15.09 0.88
C LEU A 231 6.38 -16.42 1.56
N ILE A 232 7.17 -16.85 2.55
CA ILE A 232 6.90 -18.08 3.33
C ILE A 232 5.55 -17.99 4.04
N LEU A 233 5.26 -16.87 4.71
CA LEU A 233 3.96 -16.66 5.36
C LEU A 233 2.82 -16.63 4.34
N GLN A 234 3.03 -16.03 3.17
CA GLN A 234 2.01 -15.92 2.13
C GLN A 234 1.69 -17.29 1.51
N VAL A 235 2.71 -18.09 1.22
CA VAL A 235 2.58 -19.45 0.69
C VAL A 235 1.95 -20.38 1.72
N SER A 236 2.40 -20.34 2.98
CA SER A 236 1.82 -21.17 4.04
C SER A 236 0.35 -20.85 4.29
N THR A 237 -0.03 -19.56 4.28
CA THR A 237 -1.44 -19.14 4.40
C THR A 237 -2.26 -19.66 3.22
N MET A 238 -1.72 -19.61 2.00
CA MET A 238 -2.42 -20.12 0.82
C MET A 238 -2.58 -21.64 0.88
N ALA A 239 -1.53 -22.37 1.26
CA ALA A 239 -1.58 -23.82 1.45
C ALA A 239 -2.63 -24.22 2.51
N TYR A 240 -2.71 -23.47 3.61
CA TYR A 240 -3.74 -23.68 4.64
C TYR A 240 -5.16 -23.43 4.08
N CYS A 241 -5.36 -22.34 3.32
CA CYS A 241 -6.64 -22.06 2.66
C CYS A 241 -7.07 -23.21 1.73
N ILE A 242 -6.13 -23.72 0.93
CA ILE A 242 -6.37 -24.83 0.00
C ILE A 242 -6.71 -26.12 0.78
N HIS A 243 -5.96 -26.43 1.84
CA HIS A 243 -6.22 -27.61 2.66
C HIS A 243 -7.62 -27.57 3.30
N VAL A 244 -8.02 -26.44 3.88
CA VAL A 244 -9.36 -26.26 4.47
C VAL A 244 -10.44 -26.33 3.39
N TYR A 245 -10.20 -25.76 2.22
CA TYR A 245 -11.10 -25.86 1.08
C TYR A 245 -11.35 -27.31 0.66
N LEU A 246 -10.29 -28.09 0.44
CA LEU A 246 -10.39 -29.50 0.07
C LEU A 246 -11.18 -30.29 1.12
N ARG A 247 -10.86 -30.09 2.42
CA ARG A 247 -11.60 -30.73 3.52
C ARG A 247 -13.08 -30.36 3.54
N SER A 248 -13.41 -29.09 3.23
CA SER A 248 -14.81 -28.63 3.15
C SER A 248 -15.60 -29.27 2.00
N LEU A 249 -14.93 -29.64 0.90
CA LEU A 249 -15.53 -30.38 -0.21
C LEU A 249 -15.79 -31.83 0.15
N PHE A 250 -14.84 -32.50 0.81
CA PHE A 250 -15.00 -33.89 1.24
C PHE A 250 -16.10 -34.06 2.29
N ASP A 251 -16.25 -33.08 3.20
CA ASP A 251 -17.41 -33.04 4.10
C ASP A 251 -18.71 -33.04 3.28
N LYS A 252 -18.80 -32.29 2.16
CA LYS A 252 -20.01 -32.20 1.32
C LYS A 252 -20.36 -33.55 0.68
N SER A 253 -19.38 -34.30 0.16
CA SER A 253 -19.63 -35.64 -0.37
C SER A 253 -20.16 -36.60 0.69
N ALA A 254 -19.59 -36.58 1.91
CA ALA A 254 -19.99 -37.48 3.00
C ALA A 254 -21.43 -37.24 3.49
N SER A 255 -21.88 -35.97 3.58
CA SER A 255 -23.27 -35.70 4.00
C SER A 255 -24.32 -35.89 2.92
N THR A 256 -23.91 -36.08 1.66
CA THR A 256 -24.83 -36.28 0.52
C THR A 256 -24.94 -37.76 0.16
N SER A 257 -24.06 -38.61 0.70
CA SER A 257 -24.09 -40.08 0.51
C SER A 257 -24.96 -40.84 1.51
N ASP A 258 -25.51 -40.18 2.54
CA ASP A 258 -26.47 -40.79 3.46
C ASP A 258 -27.90 -40.77 2.89
N ASN A 259 -28.09 -41.46 1.76
CA ASN A 259 -29.41 -41.95 1.34
C ASN A 259 -29.78 -43.19 2.19
N SER A 260 -30.00 -43.01 3.49
CA SER A 260 -30.67 -44.03 4.28
C SER A 260 -31.82 -43.42 5.08
N SER A 261 -33.01 -43.90 4.76
CA SER A 261 -34.25 -43.74 5.50
C SER A 261 -34.09 -44.34 6.91
N GLY A 262 -33.52 -43.58 7.84
CA GLY A 262 -33.30 -43.98 9.22
C GLY A 262 -33.44 -42.79 10.15
N ILE A 263 -34.41 -42.91 11.06
CA ILE A 263 -34.82 -42.03 12.17
C ILE A 263 -33.68 -41.10 12.67
N PRO A 264 -33.94 -39.79 12.92
CA PRO A 264 -32.92 -38.88 13.42
C PRO A 264 -32.57 -39.23 14.86
N SER A 265 -31.48 -39.97 15.06
CA SER A 265 -30.87 -40.15 16.36
C SER A 265 -30.12 -38.87 16.74
N TYR A 266 -30.74 -38.07 17.61
CA TYR A 266 -30.10 -36.94 18.29
C TYR A 266 -29.01 -37.46 19.22
N THR A 267 -27.85 -37.78 18.64
CA THR A 267 -26.61 -37.97 19.39
C THR A 267 -26.01 -36.58 19.61
N ALA A 268 -25.87 -36.20 20.87
CA ALA A 268 -25.17 -34.98 21.28
C ALA A 268 -23.69 -35.10 20.91
N SER A 269 -23.37 -34.86 19.64
CA SER A 269 -21.99 -34.83 19.18
C SER A 269 -21.36 -33.54 19.67
N VAL A 270 -20.22 -33.69 20.36
CA VAL A 270 -19.27 -32.62 20.62
C VAL A 270 -19.07 -31.91 19.29
N ARG A 271 -19.56 -30.67 19.21
CA ARG A 271 -19.71 -29.91 17.98
C ARG A 271 -18.32 -29.57 17.45
N THR A 272 -17.68 -30.51 16.76
CA THR A 272 -16.51 -30.21 15.94
C THR A 272 -16.98 -29.14 14.97
N VAL A 273 -16.38 -27.94 15.06
CA VAL A 273 -16.74 -26.84 14.17
C VAL A 273 -16.48 -27.36 12.75
N SER A 274 -17.54 -27.75 12.04
CA SER A 274 -17.42 -28.37 10.72
C SER A 274 -16.54 -27.48 9.84
N ALA A 275 -15.60 -28.07 9.10
CA ALA A 275 -14.67 -27.37 8.22
C ALA A 275 -15.37 -26.40 7.26
N ARG A 276 -16.66 -26.64 6.98
CA ARG A 276 -17.57 -25.77 6.24
C ARG A 276 -17.81 -24.40 6.86
N HIS A 277 -17.90 -24.30 8.19
CA HIS A 277 -18.05 -23.02 8.89
C HIS A 277 -16.76 -22.21 8.83
N ALA A 278 -15.61 -22.88 8.99
CA ALA A 278 -14.30 -22.28 8.81
C ALA A 278 -14.10 -21.77 7.36
N TRP A 279 -14.40 -22.59 6.35
CA TRP A 279 -14.33 -22.20 4.94
C TRP A 279 -15.23 -21.00 4.60
N ARG A 280 -16.51 -21.01 5.01
CA ARG A 280 -17.43 -19.89 4.76
C ARG A 280 -16.95 -18.56 5.35
N ARG A 281 -16.21 -18.60 6.46
CA ARG A 281 -15.59 -17.42 7.08
C ARG A 281 -14.39 -16.96 6.27
N MET A 282 -13.46 -17.89 5.99
CA MET A 282 -12.25 -17.61 5.21
C MET A 282 -12.57 -17.09 3.81
N GLN A 283 -13.60 -17.61 3.15
CA GLN A 283 -14.03 -17.17 1.83
C GLN A 283 -14.40 -15.68 1.80
N ARG A 284 -14.96 -15.13 2.89
CA ARG A 284 -15.25 -13.68 2.97
C ARG A 284 -13.95 -12.88 3.07
N VAL A 285 -13.03 -13.31 3.94
CA VAL A 285 -11.73 -12.65 4.13
C VAL A 285 -10.92 -12.69 2.83
N LEU A 286 -10.83 -13.86 2.19
CA LEU A 286 -10.19 -14.04 0.89
C LEU A 286 -10.82 -13.16 -0.19
N ARG A 287 -12.15 -13.12 -0.28
CA ARG A 287 -12.84 -12.24 -1.25
C ARG A 287 -12.56 -10.76 -1.01
N LEU A 288 -12.34 -10.34 0.22
CA LEU A 288 -12.01 -8.96 0.55
C LEU A 288 -10.53 -8.64 0.26
N GLN A 289 -9.63 -9.61 0.49
CA GLN A 289 -8.18 -9.39 0.44
C GLN A 289 -7.48 -9.91 -0.83
N TRP A 290 -8.15 -10.65 -1.73
CA TRP A 290 -7.49 -11.29 -2.89
C TRP A 290 -6.70 -10.30 -3.74
N ARG A 291 -7.24 -9.10 -4.00
CA ARG A 291 -6.55 -8.03 -4.73
C ARG A 291 -5.23 -7.64 -4.05
N GLY A 292 -5.27 -7.53 -2.73
CA GLY A 292 -4.11 -7.25 -1.90
C GLY A 292 -3.08 -8.37 -1.93
N VAL A 293 -3.54 -9.61 -1.80
CA VAL A 293 -2.69 -10.82 -1.86
C VAL A 293 -2.01 -10.96 -3.21
N THR A 294 -2.76 -10.77 -4.31
CA THR A 294 -2.20 -10.83 -5.68
C THR A 294 -1.13 -9.75 -5.87
N LEU A 295 -1.37 -8.51 -5.43
CA LEU A 295 -0.38 -7.45 -5.55
C LEU A 295 0.89 -7.79 -4.75
N VAL A 296 0.74 -8.26 -3.52
CA VAL A 296 1.89 -8.66 -2.68
C VAL A 296 2.70 -9.77 -3.35
N MET A 297 2.06 -10.79 -3.94
CA MET A 297 2.79 -11.85 -4.66
C MET A 297 3.58 -11.32 -5.86
N ILE A 298 3.01 -10.40 -6.64
CA ILE A 298 3.70 -9.76 -7.76
C ILE A 298 4.93 -8.98 -7.26
N ILE A 299 4.76 -8.17 -6.21
CA ILE A 299 5.84 -7.35 -5.67
C ILE A 299 6.95 -8.19 -5.05
N LEU A 300 6.63 -9.22 -4.27
CA LEU A 300 7.64 -10.11 -3.70
C LEU A 300 8.39 -10.88 -4.79
N GLY A 301 7.68 -11.33 -5.84
CA GLY A 301 8.30 -11.95 -7.01
C GLY A 301 9.29 -11.00 -7.71
N ASN A 302 8.87 -9.76 -7.95
CA ASN A 302 9.73 -8.73 -8.55
C ASN A 302 10.96 -8.44 -7.67
N VAL A 303 10.79 -8.27 -6.37
CA VAL A 303 11.90 -7.99 -5.43
C VAL A 303 12.93 -9.13 -5.43
N ILE A 304 12.48 -10.39 -5.41
CA ILE A 304 13.39 -11.55 -5.48
C ILE A 304 14.12 -11.58 -6.81
N PHE A 305 13.41 -11.35 -7.93
CA PHE A 305 14.03 -11.27 -9.25
C PHE A 305 15.10 -10.17 -9.30
N PHE A 306 14.78 -8.96 -8.84
CA PHE A 306 15.73 -7.84 -8.80
C PHE A 306 16.94 -8.16 -7.93
N ALA A 307 16.73 -8.69 -6.73
CA ALA A 307 17.82 -9.03 -5.83
C ALA A 307 18.75 -10.07 -6.46
N VAL A 308 18.22 -11.13 -7.08
CA VAL A 308 19.03 -12.15 -7.76
C VAL A 308 19.85 -11.53 -8.89
N VAL A 309 19.26 -10.67 -9.73
CA VAL A 309 20.05 -10.10 -10.83
C VAL A 309 21.06 -9.08 -10.34
N PHE A 310 20.72 -8.17 -9.42
CA PHE A 310 21.68 -7.19 -8.90
C PHE A 310 22.84 -7.84 -8.14
N ILE A 311 22.59 -8.93 -7.40
CA ILE A 311 23.67 -9.70 -6.74
C ILE A 311 24.59 -10.33 -7.79
N LYS A 312 24.03 -10.89 -8.86
CA LYS A 312 24.83 -11.42 -9.97
C LYS A 312 25.63 -10.31 -10.66
N LEU A 313 25.00 -9.18 -10.92
CA LEU A 313 25.64 -8.00 -11.51
C LEU A 313 26.82 -7.56 -10.67
N ASP A 314 26.62 -7.32 -9.37
CA ASP A 314 27.69 -6.84 -8.50
C ASP A 314 28.83 -7.89 -8.36
N THR A 315 28.50 -9.19 -8.42
CA THR A 315 29.52 -10.25 -8.40
C THR A 315 30.33 -10.29 -9.71
N GLU A 316 29.68 -10.16 -10.86
CA GLU A 316 30.29 -10.25 -12.18
C GLU A 316 31.03 -8.96 -12.60
N ASP A 317 30.60 -7.79 -12.09
CA ASP A 317 31.25 -6.51 -12.36
C ASP A 317 32.33 -6.16 -11.31
N SER A 318 32.50 -6.98 -10.26
CA SER A 318 33.60 -6.78 -9.30
C SER A 318 34.97 -6.99 -9.97
N PRO A 319 35.97 -6.12 -9.74
CA PRO A 319 37.29 -6.21 -10.38
C PRO A 319 38.14 -7.31 -9.73
N THR A 320 37.70 -8.56 -9.89
CA THR A 320 38.45 -9.75 -9.47
C THR A 320 39.27 -10.26 -10.64
N ALA A 321 40.41 -10.89 -10.37
CA ALA A 321 41.27 -11.48 -11.41
C ALA A 321 40.51 -12.44 -12.34
N ALA A 322 39.50 -13.14 -11.84
CA ALA A 322 38.65 -14.03 -12.63
C ALA A 322 37.73 -13.26 -13.60
N ASN A 323 37.11 -12.18 -13.14
CA ASN A 323 36.24 -11.34 -13.97
C ASN A 323 37.05 -10.55 -15.00
N LEU A 324 38.23 -10.05 -14.61
CA LEU A 324 39.17 -9.38 -15.52
C LEU A 324 39.61 -10.30 -16.65
N LYS A 325 39.93 -11.57 -16.35
CA LYS A 325 40.24 -12.57 -17.37
C LYS A 325 39.05 -12.85 -18.31
N LYS A 326 37.82 -12.78 -17.80
CA LYS A 326 36.61 -12.92 -18.64
C LYS A 326 36.40 -11.71 -19.57
N ALA A 327 36.85 -10.53 -19.13
CA ALA A 327 36.77 -9.26 -19.82
C ALA A 327 37.92 -9.00 -20.80
N GLU A 328 39.02 -9.74 -20.67
CA GLU A 328 40.27 -9.62 -21.45
C GLU A 328 40.04 -9.41 -22.97
N PRO A 329 39.27 -10.25 -23.71
CA PRO A 329 39.10 -10.04 -25.14
C PRO A 329 38.38 -8.73 -25.49
N TRP A 330 37.50 -8.25 -24.61
CA TRP A 330 36.83 -6.96 -24.80
C TRP A 330 37.79 -5.80 -24.57
N PHE A 331 38.61 -5.87 -23.52
CA PHE A 331 39.62 -4.85 -23.23
C PHE A 331 40.71 -4.78 -24.29
N GLU A 332 41.18 -5.93 -24.80
CA GLU A 332 42.15 -5.98 -25.89
C GLU A 332 41.62 -5.33 -27.16
N CYS A 333 40.35 -5.59 -27.50
CA CYS A 333 39.69 -4.95 -28.63
C CYS A 333 39.66 -3.40 -28.48
N LEU A 334 39.33 -2.91 -27.29
CA LEU A 334 39.32 -1.47 -27.00
C LEU A 334 40.73 -0.86 -26.97
N ALA A 335 41.73 -1.60 -26.44
CA ALA A 335 43.12 -1.17 -26.38
C ALA A 335 43.75 -1.06 -27.78
N ALA A 336 43.33 -1.93 -28.71
CA ALA A 336 43.76 -1.90 -30.10
C ALA A 336 43.17 -0.72 -30.92
N GLY A 337 42.26 0.05 -30.34
CA GLY A 337 41.68 1.25 -30.96
C GLY A 337 40.53 0.98 -31.94
N TYR A 338 39.91 -0.21 -31.87
CA TYR A 338 38.70 -0.51 -32.63
C TYR A 338 37.49 0.29 -32.10
N ASP A 339 36.50 0.52 -32.97
CA ASP A 339 35.27 1.21 -32.58
C ASP A 339 34.48 0.36 -31.58
N LYS A 340 33.83 1.02 -30.62
CA LYS A 340 33.01 0.40 -29.57
C LYS A 340 32.09 -0.68 -30.14
N LYS A 341 31.43 -0.39 -31.27
CA LYS A 341 30.43 -1.25 -31.90
C LYS A 341 30.96 -2.63 -32.27
N GLU A 342 32.24 -2.72 -32.61
CA GLU A 342 32.90 -3.98 -32.95
C GLU A 342 33.22 -4.79 -31.68
N CYS A 343 33.63 -4.08 -30.61
CA CYS A 343 33.99 -4.71 -29.33
C CYS A 343 32.79 -5.10 -28.46
N VAL A 344 31.60 -4.48 -28.61
CA VAL A 344 30.41 -4.77 -27.75
C VAL A 344 30.04 -6.26 -27.71
N SER A 345 30.20 -6.98 -28.82
CA SER A 345 29.88 -8.41 -28.88
C SER A 345 30.73 -9.26 -27.92
N LEU A 346 31.98 -8.84 -27.67
CA LEU A 346 32.92 -9.49 -26.77
C LEU A 346 32.57 -9.23 -25.30
N ALA A 347 31.81 -8.16 -25.02
CA ALA A 347 31.33 -7.84 -23.69
C ALA A 347 30.15 -8.73 -23.23
N ALA A 348 29.57 -9.54 -24.13
CA ALA A 348 28.41 -10.39 -23.82
C ALA A 348 28.68 -11.45 -22.74
N GLY A 349 29.96 -11.79 -22.51
CA GLY A 349 30.37 -12.69 -21.44
C GLY A 349 30.34 -12.04 -20.05
N MET A 350 30.23 -10.71 -19.94
CA MET A 350 30.29 -10.00 -18.67
C MET A 350 28.91 -9.54 -18.22
N GLY A 351 28.64 -9.76 -16.93
CA GLY A 351 27.41 -9.42 -16.21
C GLY A 351 26.08 -9.66 -16.96
N PRO A 352 25.00 -8.92 -16.62
CA PRO A 352 23.70 -9.15 -17.23
C PRO A 352 23.61 -8.57 -18.64
N ASN A 353 22.94 -9.34 -19.51
CA ASN A 353 22.63 -8.90 -20.87
C ASN A 353 21.65 -7.72 -20.87
N GLU A 354 21.62 -7.01 -22.00
CA GLU A 354 20.72 -5.87 -22.25
C GLU A 354 19.26 -6.20 -21.91
N ALA A 355 18.79 -7.38 -22.31
CA ALA A 355 17.40 -7.81 -22.09
C ALA A 355 17.05 -7.86 -20.59
N THR A 356 17.98 -8.31 -19.74
CA THR A 356 17.74 -8.41 -18.30
C THR A 356 17.71 -7.03 -17.64
N VAL A 357 18.59 -6.11 -18.06
CA VAL A 357 18.55 -4.72 -17.59
C VAL A 357 17.24 -4.05 -17.98
N LEU A 358 16.82 -4.18 -19.25
CA LEU A 358 15.55 -3.62 -19.72
C LEU A 358 14.35 -4.24 -18.99
N ALA A 359 14.35 -5.55 -18.78
CA ALA A 359 13.31 -6.23 -18.02
C ALA A 359 13.20 -5.68 -16.59
N MET A 360 14.32 -5.39 -15.93
CA MET A 360 14.30 -4.79 -14.59
C MET A 360 13.65 -3.41 -14.58
N VAL A 361 14.10 -2.52 -15.46
CA VAL A 361 13.58 -1.14 -15.50
C VAL A 361 12.08 -1.16 -15.84
N TYR A 362 11.65 -1.95 -16.82
CA TYR A 362 10.22 -2.05 -17.15
C TYR A 362 9.38 -2.65 -16.02
N LEU A 363 9.81 -3.76 -15.41
CA LEU A 363 9.07 -4.38 -14.30
C LEU A 363 8.91 -3.41 -13.12
N LEU A 364 9.93 -2.59 -12.87
CA LEU A 364 9.92 -1.59 -11.80
C LEU A 364 8.95 -0.44 -12.12
N SER A 365 8.93 0.05 -13.37
CA SER A 365 7.96 1.05 -13.83
C SER A 365 6.52 0.54 -13.91
N PHE A 366 6.29 -0.77 -14.11
CA PHE A 366 4.94 -1.36 -14.15
C PHE A 366 4.36 -1.65 -12.76
N VAL A 367 5.09 -1.41 -11.66
CA VAL A 367 4.59 -1.65 -10.31
C VAL A 367 3.33 -0.82 -10.03
N GLY A 368 3.31 0.46 -10.38
CA GLY A 368 2.13 1.30 -10.18
C GLY A 368 0.94 0.89 -11.05
N PHE A 369 1.17 0.31 -12.22
CA PHE A 369 0.11 -0.22 -13.09
C PHE A 369 -0.64 -1.37 -12.41
N TRP A 370 0.09 -2.33 -11.83
CA TRP A 370 -0.53 -3.44 -11.07
C TRP A 370 -1.29 -2.94 -9.85
N ASN A 371 -0.76 -1.94 -9.15
CA ASN A 371 -1.45 -1.29 -8.05
C ASN A 371 -2.77 -0.66 -8.51
N PHE A 372 -2.76 0.03 -9.65
CA PHE A 372 -3.99 0.61 -10.21
C PHE A 372 -5.02 -0.46 -10.56
N ILE A 373 -4.65 -1.48 -11.33
CA ILE A 373 -5.56 -2.56 -11.74
C ILE A 373 -6.19 -3.25 -10.53
N LEU A 374 -5.40 -3.54 -9.49
CA LEU A 374 -5.87 -4.32 -8.36
C LEU A 374 -6.67 -3.47 -7.36
N PHE A 375 -6.30 -2.21 -7.12
CA PHE A 375 -6.94 -1.38 -6.10
C PHE A 375 -7.99 -0.43 -6.63
N ALA A 376 -7.95 -0.04 -7.90
CA ALA A 376 -9.06 0.68 -8.52
C ALA A 376 -10.30 -0.22 -8.51
N ARG A 377 -11.40 0.30 -7.95
CA ARG A 377 -12.70 -0.38 -7.95
C ARG A 377 -13.62 0.35 -8.92
N PRO A 378 -14.44 -0.37 -9.73
CA PRO A 378 -15.46 0.27 -10.56
C PRO A 378 -16.35 1.24 -9.77
N LEU A 379 -16.65 0.89 -8.52
CA LEU A 379 -17.41 1.73 -7.58
C LEU A 379 -16.76 3.10 -7.29
N MET A 380 -15.43 3.23 -7.35
CA MET A 380 -14.77 4.52 -7.18
C MET A 380 -15.16 5.49 -8.30
N PHE A 381 -15.24 5.00 -9.55
CA PHE A 381 -15.64 5.83 -10.68
C PHE A 381 -17.11 6.27 -10.58
N VAL A 382 -17.99 5.38 -10.11
CA VAL A 382 -19.38 5.73 -9.81
C VAL A 382 -19.44 6.79 -8.70
N GLY A 383 -18.63 6.65 -7.66
CA GLY A 383 -18.52 7.64 -6.58
C GLY A 383 -18.03 9.00 -7.05
N TRP A 384 -17.06 9.04 -7.98
CA TRP A 384 -16.62 10.30 -8.60
C TRP A 384 -17.73 10.92 -9.46
N LEU A 385 -18.46 10.14 -10.25
CA LEU A 385 -19.59 10.64 -11.02
C LEU A 385 -20.69 11.21 -10.12
N ASP A 386 -21.01 10.53 -9.02
CA ASP A 386 -21.98 10.99 -8.02
C ASP A 386 -21.51 12.27 -7.30
N PHE A 387 -20.23 12.33 -6.93
CA PHE A 387 -19.62 13.50 -6.31
C PHE A 387 -19.64 14.71 -7.25
N ILE A 388 -19.23 14.55 -8.50
CA ILE A 388 -19.23 15.61 -9.52
C ILE A 388 -20.67 16.06 -9.78
N ARG A 389 -21.63 15.14 -9.96
CA ARG A 389 -23.03 15.50 -10.17
C ARG A 389 -23.57 16.31 -8.98
N THR A 390 -23.31 15.89 -7.75
CA THR A 390 -23.80 16.60 -6.57
C THR A 390 -23.12 17.96 -6.40
N ALA A 391 -21.81 18.06 -6.65
CA ALA A 391 -21.04 19.29 -6.53
C ALA A 391 -21.40 20.36 -7.60
N PHE A 392 -21.72 19.92 -8.82
CA PHE A 392 -22.02 20.84 -9.93
C PHE A 392 -23.52 21.07 -10.17
N LEU A 393 -24.40 20.10 -9.89
CA LEU A 393 -25.85 20.23 -10.18
C LEU A 393 -26.70 20.59 -8.96
N ARG A 394 -26.25 20.33 -7.72
CA ARG A 394 -27.11 20.39 -6.53
C ARG A 394 -26.69 21.49 -5.54
N ARG A 395 -26.61 22.74 -6.00
CA ARG A 395 -26.36 23.92 -5.14
C ARG A 395 -27.61 24.51 -4.45
N HIS A 396 -28.81 23.95 -4.61
CA HIS A 396 -30.05 24.62 -4.18
C HIS A 396 -31.05 23.79 -3.35
N GLU A 397 -30.63 22.69 -2.72
CA GLU A 397 -31.51 22.05 -1.73
C GLU A 397 -30.97 22.27 -0.31
N PHE A 398 -31.68 23.11 0.44
CA PHE A 398 -31.48 23.28 1.87
C PHE A 398 -31.79 21.97 2.58
N ILE A 399 -30.74 21.22 2.92
CA ILE A 399 -30.87 20.02 3.73
C ILE A 399 -31.07 20.49 5.18
N SER A 400 -32.25 20.23 5.75
CA SER A 400 -32.50 20.44 7.18
C SER A 400 -31.49 19.63 8.00
N ALA A 401 -30.92 20.24 9.05
CA ALA A 401 -29.83 19.68 9.87
C ALA A 401 -30.02 18.20 10.29
N ASP A 402 -31.27 17.76 10.45
CA ASP A 402 -31.68 16.40 10.81
C ASP A 402 -31.32 15.31 9.77
N ALA A 403 -31.16 15.67 8.49
CA ALA A 403 -30.76 14.71 7.45
C ALA A 403 -29.25 14.44 7.43
N ASN A 404 -28.42 15.31 8.02
CA ASN A 404 -26.97 15.11 8.08
C ASN A 404 -26.59 14.01 9.09
N ASP A 405 -27.35 13.88 10.19
CA ASP A 405 -27.10 12.86 11.22
C ASP A 405 -27.34 11.44 10.70
N ARG A 406 -28.30 11.24 9.79
CA ARG A 406 -28.58 9.92 9.18
C ARG A 406 -27.46 9.41 8.28
N PHE A 407 -26.71 10.29 7.61
CA PHE A 407 -25.58 9.88 6.77
C PHE A 407 -24.29 9.67 7.58
N ALA A 408 -24.15 10.32 8.73
CA ALA A 408 -23.03 10.10 9.64
C ALA A 408 -23.10 8.70 10.28
N ASP A 409 -24.30 8.21 10.60
CA ASP A 409 -24.47 6.92 11.28
C ASP A 409 -24.18 5.70 10.38
N ASP A 410 -24.40 5.81 9.07
CA ASP A 410 -24.10 4.75 8.09
C ASP A 410 -22.58 4.49 7.93
N SER A 411 -21.73 5.44 8.35
CA SER A 411 -20.27 5.26 8.38
C SER A 411 -19.79 4.39 9.55
N LYS A 412 -20.58 4.27 10.62
CA LYS A 412 -20.27 3.41 11.79
C LYS A 412 -20.53 1.93 11.53
N GLY A 413 -21.32 1.59 10.51
CA GLY A 413 -21.64 0.20 10.15
C GLY A 413 -20.41 -0.66 9.79
N PHE A 414 -19.30 -0.04 9.37
CA PHE A 414 -18.05 -0.75 9.06
C PHE A 414 -17.16 -1.01 10.29
N GLU A 415 -17.33 -0.29 11.40
CA GLU A 415 -16.61 -0.58 12.66
C GLU A 415 -17.24 -1.75 13.44
N MET A 416 -18.47 -2.17 13.11
CA MET A 416 -19.13 -3.29 13.79
C MET A 416 -18.72 -4.69 13.30
N LEU A 417 -17.93 -4.81 12.24
CA LEU A 417 -17.30 -6.10 11.87
C LEU A 417 -16.19 -6.52 12.85
N THR A 418 -15.78 -5.62 13.75
CA THR A 418 -14.76 -5.86 14.79
C THR A 418 -15.33 -6.41 16.09
N THR A 419 -16.65 -6.47 16.26
CA THR A 419 -17.30 -6.94 17.50
C THR A 419 -18.46 -7.88 17.20
N THR A 420 -18.16 -9.15 16.92
CA THR A 420 -19.16 -10.23 16.97
C THR A 420 -18.81 -11.20 18.09
N THR A 421 -18.77 -10.71 19.33
CA THR A 421 -18.89 -11.54 20.54
C THR A 421 -20.35 -11.61 20.95
N VAL A 422 -21.13 -12.49 20.29
CA VAL A 422 -22.41 -12.92 20.85
C VAL A 422 -22.10 -13.92 21.96
N ARG A 423 -22.04 -13.44 23.21
CA ARG A 423 -22.11 -14.28 24.41
C ARG A 423 -23.60 -14.51 24.69
N THR A 424 -24.08 -15.73 24.51
CA THR A 424 -25.44 -16.15 24.86
C THR A 424 -25.68 -16.05 26.36
N PRO A 425 -26.73 -15.38 26.87
CA PRO A 425 -27.12 -15.49 28.27
C PRO A 425 -28.04 -16.70 28.50
N HIS A 426 -27.77 -17.44 29.57
CA HIS A 426 -28.65 -18.45 30.17
C HIS A 426 -29.98 -17.80 30.63
N PRO A 427 -31.13 -18.51 30.56
CA PRO A 427 -32.39 -18.00 31.09
C PRO A 427 -32.53 -18.26 32.59
N GLU A 428 -32.61 -17.20 33.39
CA GLU A 428 -33.15 -17.19 34.75
C GLU A 428 -34.61 -16.67 34.70
N PRO A 429 -35.55 -17.21 35.51
CA PRO A 429 -36.97 -16.93 35.37
C PRO A 429 -37.39 -15.64 36.09
N TYR A 430 -38.05 -14.73 35.37
CA TYR A 430 -38.64 -13.51 35.94
C TYR A 430 -40.14 -13.69 36.20
N ASN A 431 -40.54 -13.41 37.43
CA ASN A 431 -41.93 -13.37 37.90
C ASN A 431 -42.69 -12.18 37.29
N MET A 432 -43.84 -12.46 36.70
CA MET A 432 -44.79 -11.47 36.18
C MET A 432 -45.62 -10.90 37.34
N ARG A 433 -45.72 -9.57 37.47
CA ARG A 433 -46.70 -8.92 38.36
C ARG A 433 -47.55 -7.93 37.55
N SER A 434 -48.84 -8.20 37.51
CA SER A 434 -49.88 -7.43 36.81
C SER A 434 -50.13 -6.05 37.43
N PRO A 435 -50.60 -5.05 36.66
CA PRO A 435 -50.91 -3.72 37.18
C PRO A 435 -52.31 -3.69 37.83
N SER A 436 -52.49 -2.80 38.80
CA SER A 436 -53.79 -2.45 39.39
C SER A 436 -53.90 -0.92 39.57
N PRO A 437 -55.13 -0.38 39.59
CA PRO A 437 -55.45 0.88 38.89
C PRO A 437 -55.56 2.12 39.80
N ASP A 438 -55.70 3.24 39.11
CA ASP A 438 -55.78 4.63 39.58
C ASP A 438 -56.71 4.90 40.77
N ARG A 439 -56.27 5.83 41.63
CA ARG A 439 -57.10 6.46 42.67
C ARG A 439 -57.14 7.97 42.45
N MET A 440 -58.35 8.47 42.15
CA MET A 440 -58.71 9.89 42.22
C MET A 440 -58.54 10.45 43.64
N ALA A 441 -58.10 11.70 43.76
CA ALA A 441 -58.54 12.62 44.80
C ALA A 441 -58.34 14.06 44.33
N GLY A 442 -59.43 14.84 44.29
CA GLY A 442 -59.43 16.27 44.04
C GLY A 442 -59.42 17.10 45.33
N ARG A 443 -59.00 18.36 45.21
CA ARG A 443 -59.49 19.51 45.99
C ARG A 443 -59.02 20.83 45.33
N THR A 444 -59.96 21.77 45.20
CA THR A 444 -59.83 23.15 44.69
C THR A 444 -59.97 24.17 45.86
N PRO A 445 -60.09 25.50 45.67
CA PRO A 445 -59.07 26.52 45.30
C PRO A 445 -59.08 27.75 46.28
N VAL A 446 -58.65 28.97 45.83
CA VAL A 446 -58.80 30.36 46.40
C VAL A 446 -57.47 30.94 47.01
N ASP A 447 -56.93 32.15 46.77
CA ASP A 447 -57.25 33.38 45.98
C ASP A 447 -55.99 34.25 45.64
N ILE A 448 -56.21 35.28 44.79
CA ILE A 448 -55.42 36.26 43.96
C ILE A 448 -54.94 37.54 44.76
N PRO A 449 -54.28 38.66 44.25
CA PRO A 449 -53.63 39.07 42.95
C PRO A 449 -52.23 39.74 43.00
N SER A 450 -51.60 39.98 41.82
CA SER A 450 -51.17 41.32 41.35
C SER A 450 -50.80 41.36 39.85
N ARG A 451 -51.43 42.31 39.12
CA ARG A 451 -51.11 42.84 37.76
C ARG A 451 -49.77 43.61 37.80
N VAL A 452 -49.05 43.93 36.71
CA VAL A 452 -49.42 44.79 35.56
C VAL A 452 -48.43 44.61 34.37
N ASN A 453 -48.97 44.61 33.13
CA ASN A 453 -48.56 45.28 31.85
C ASN A 453 -47.08 45.64 31.54
N SER A 454 -46.57 45.76 30.30
CA SER A 454 -46.97 45.59 28.88
C SER A 454 -45.78 46.09 28.00
N LEU A 455 -45.93 45.97 26.65
CA LEU A 455 -45.15 46.53 25.53
C LEU A 455 -43.89 45.74 25.14
N SER A 456 -43.77 45.09 23.97
CA SER A 456 -43.98 45.44 22.54
C SER A 456 -42.78 46.09 21.84
N SER A 457 -42.46 45.49 20.68
CA SER A 457 -42.13 46.16 19.42
C SER A 457 -40.66 46.42 19.07
N VAL A 458 -40.22 45.70 18.03
CA VAL A 458 -39.57 46.21 16.81
C VAL A 458 -38.25 46.99 16.97
N ARG A 459 -37.17 46.50 16.35
CA ARG A 459 -36.64 47.02 15.07
C ARG A 459 -35.30 46.36 14.72
N SER A 460 -35.24 45.75 13.54
CA SER A 460 -33.99 45.49 12.83
C SER A 460 -33.54 46.78 12.13
N PRO A 461 -32.22 47.01 11.93
CA PRO A 461 -31.79 47.13 10.52
C PRO A 461 -30.39 46.56 10.21
N ASN A 462 -30.37 45.80 9.11
CA ASN A 462 -29.49 45.81 7.93
C ASN A 462 -28.07 46.45 7.93
N ARG A 463 -27.16 45.70 7.26
CA ARG A 463 -26.05 46.10 6.34
C ARG A 463 -24.85 46.85 6.97
N MET A 464 -23.59 46.77 6.51
CA MET A 464 -22.93 46.26 5.29
C MET A 464 -21.40 46.15 5.53
N ASN A 465 -20.75 45.19 4.88
CA ASN A 465 -19.45 45.24 4.17
C ASN A 465 -18.15 45.85 4.76
N SER A 466 -17.17 44.94 4.91
CA SER A 466 -15.88 44.88 4.17
C SER A 466 -14.59 45.58 4.67
N LEU A 467 -13.48 44.91 4.31
CA LEU A 467 -12.06 45.30 4.30
C LEU A 467 -11.37 45.46 5.67
N SER A 468 -10.09 45.15 5.89
CA SER A 468 -9.06 44.29 5.28
C SER A 468 -7.77 44.56 6.08
N SER A 469 -6.96 43.52 6.31
CA SER A 469 -5.48 43.58 6.33
C SER A 469 -4.71 43.98 7.61
N VAL A 470 -3.57 43.28 7.76
CA VAL A 470 -2.24 43.70 8.29
C VAL A 470 -1.78 43.17 9.68
N ARG A 471 -0.69 42.38 9.60
CA ARG A 471 0.49 42.19 10.50
C ARG A 471 0.44 41.40 11.83
N SER A 472 1.18 40.29 11.78
CA SER A 472 2.09 39.69 12.80
C SER A 472 3.26 40.67 13.15
N PRO A 473 4.19 40.45 14.14
CA PRO A 473 4.63 39.16 14.74
C PRO A 473 5.20 39.16 16.21
N ASN A 474 5.66 37.95 16.64
CA ASN A 474 6.67 37.62 17.68
C ASN A 474 6.24 37.75 19.17
N ARG A 475 6.71 36.95 20.16
CA ARG A 475 7.97 36.20 20.36
C ARG A 475 7.86 35.15 21.50
N MET A 476 8.81 34.22 21.48
CA MET A 476 9.18 33.10 22.38
C MET A 476 9.22 33.36 23.90
N ASN A 477 9.09 32.30 24.71
CA ASN A 477 10.20 31.77 25.54
C ASN A 477 9.90 30.44 26.24
N SER A 478 10.95 29.61 26.30
CA SER A 478 11.10 28.35 27.03
C SER A 478 11.31 28.54 28.52
N LEU A 479 11.01 27.52 29.33
CA LEU A 479 11.85 27.17 30.48
C LEU A 479 11.80 25.65 30.77
N SER A 480 12.98 25.10 30.99
CA SER A 480 13.31 23.74 31.39
C SER A 480 13.49 23.62 32.92
N SER A 481 13.47 22.37 33.43
CA SER A 481 14.26 21.80 34.56
C SER A 481 13.41 20.97 35.56
N VAL A 482 13.50 19.62 35.53
CA VAL A 482 14.25 18.71 36.45
C VAL A 482 13.62 18.50 37.84
N HIS A 483 13.16 17.27 38.16
CA HIS A 483 13.66 16.36 39.23
C HIS A 483 12.72 15.13 39.43
N SER A 484 13.30 13.93 39.50
CA SER A 484 12.79 12.67 40.09
C SER A 484 13.57 12.44 41.42
N PRO A 485 13.18 11.60 42.42
CA PRO A 485 12.62 10.25 42.24
C PRO A 485 11.67 9.68 43.35
N ASN A 486 11.22 8.45 43.09
CA ASN A 486 10.69 7.42 44.02
C ASN A 486 9.31 7.62 44.68
N ARG A 487 8.35 6.73 44.38
CA ARG A 487 8.06 5.53 45.18
C ARG A 487 6.85 4.77 44.60
N ILE A 488 6.99 3.44 44.61
CA ILE A 488 6.00 2.42 44.25
C ILE A 488 4.76 2.53 45.15
N HIS A 489 3.57 2.65 44.56
CA HIS A 489 2.32 2.08 45.09
C HIS A 489 1.30 1.94 43.97
N SER A 490 0.81 0.72 43.77
CA SER A 490 -0.37 0.41 42.96
C SER A 490 -1.62 1.03 43.57
N PRO A 491 -2.53 1.58 42.75
CA PRO A 491 -3.92 1.61 43.14
C PRO A 491 -4.81 1.03 42.02
N SER A 492 -5.62 0.04 42.39
CA SER A 492 -6.90 -0.20 41.75
C SER A 492 -7.76 1.07 41.85
N PRO A 493 -8.44 1.51 40.78
CA PRO A 493 -9.55 2.44 40.93
C PRO A 493 -10.85 1.77 40.47
N THR A 494 -11.72 1.49 41.43
CA THR A 494 -13.15 1.63 41.23
C THR A 494 -13.44 3.11 41.02
N PHE A 495 -13.96 3.48 39.86
CA PHE A 495 -14.59 4.77 39.65
C PHE A 495 -15.88 4.57 38.87
N ASP A 496 -16.99 4.68 39.60
CA ASP A 496 -18.32 4.89 39.06
C ASP A 496 -18.34 6.16 38.23
N ARG A 497 -18.81 6.05 36.98
CA ARG A 497 -19.29 7.20 36.21
C ARG A 497 -20.61 6.83 35.58
N SER A 498 -21.68 7.22 36.27
CA SER A 498 -23.04 7.29 35.77
C SER A 498 -23.11 8.16 34.53
N VAL A 499 -23.47 7.56 33.39
CA VAL A 499 -23.88 8.28 32.18
C VAL A 499 -25.34 7.90 31.91
N HIS A 500 -26.21 8.89 32.05
CA HIS A 500 -27.62 8.80 31.66
C HIS A 500 -27.72 8.54 30.16
N PHE A 501 -28.33 7.42 29.77
CA PHE A 501 -28.85 7.22 28.42
C PHE A 501 -30.32 7.64 28.39
N GLY A 502 -30.65 8.52 27.44
CA GLY A 502 -32.03 8.87 27.09
C GLY A 502 -32.80 7.66 26.57
N GLN A 503 -34.10 7.66 26.81
CA GLN A 503 -35.05 6.63 26.39
C GLN A 503 -34.96 6.36 24.88
N GLU A 504 -34.62 5.13 24.50
CA GLU A 504 -34.85 4.62 23.16
C GLU A 504 -36.34 4.26 22.99
N ALA A 505 -36.96 4.84 21.96
CA ALA A 505 -38.31 4.50 21.52
C ALA A 505 -38.34 3.05 21.01
N ARG A 506 -39.04 2.18 21.74
CA ARG A 506 -39.26 0.78 21.39
C ARG A 506 -40.24 0.69 20.21
N TYR A 507 -39.78 0.23 19.05
CA TYR A 507 -40.66 -0.12 17.92
C TYR A 507 -41.52 -1.33 18.29
N VAL A 508 -42.80 -1.09 18.54
CA VAL A 508 -43.81 -2.14 18.75
C VAL A 508 -44.36 -2.52 17.37
N ARG A 509 -44.15 -3.77 16.94
CA ARG A 509 -44.81 -4.30 15.75
C ARG A 509 -46.31 -4.43 16.01
N PRO A 510 -47.21 -3.97 15.12
CA PRO A 510 -48.62 -4.30 15.20
C PRO A 510 -48.80 -5.81 15.07
N ASN A 511 -49.55 -6.41 16.00
CA ASN A 511 -49.99 -7.78 15.87
C ASN A 511 -51.24 -7.77 14.97
N MET A 512 -51.23 -8.61 13.92
CA MET A 512 -52.28 -8.84 12.91
C MET A 512 -52.14 -8.09 11.57
N SER A 513 -51.64 -8.80 10.56
CA SER A 513 -52.17 -8.76 9.20
C SER A 513 -51.91 -10.10 8.50
N PHE A 514 -53.01 -10.72 8.07
CA PHE A 514 -53.13 -12.02 7.43
C PHE A 514 -52.37 -12.14 6.09
N SER A 515 -52.05 -13.39 5.73
CA SER A 515 -51.72 -13.96 4.39
C SER A 515 -50.27 -14.45 4.23
N GLY A 516 -49.96 -15.62 4.78
CA GLY A 516 -48.83 -16.45 4.33
C GLY A 516 -49.32 -17.50 3.32
N PRO A 517 -48.56 -17.82 2.25
CA PRO A 517 -49.00 -18.73 1.21
C PRO A 517 -49.03 -20.19 1.70
N ARG A 518 -50.11 -20.91 1.42
CA ARG A 518 -50.17 -22.38 1.60
C ARG A 518 -49.43 -23.08 0.46
N PRO A 519 -48.69 -24.17 0.73
CA PRO A 519 -48.10 -24.99 -0.31
C PRO A 519 -49.19 -25.75 -1.09
N PRO A 520 -49.03 -25.97 -2.40
CA PRO A 520 -50.04 -26.66 -3.21
C PRO A 520 -50.10 -28.15 -2.86
N SER A 521 -51.31 -28.63 -2.56
CA SER A 521 -51.64 -30.05 -2.50
C SER A 521 -51.70 -30.63 -3.91
N SER A 522 -50.97 -31.73 -4.12
CA SER A 522 -50.94 -32.52 -5.34
C SER A 522 -52.25 -33.31 -5.54
N SER A 523 -53.09 -32.89 -6.49
CA SER A 523 -53.93 -33.80 -7.29
C SER A 523 -54.77 -33.07 -8.36
N GLN A 524 -54.41 -33.32 -9.62
CA GLN A 524 -55.23 -33.38 -10.84
C GLN A 524 -55.91 -32.13 -11.48
N ASN A 525 -55.57 -32.02 -12.78
CA ASN A 525 -56.30 -31.47 -13.92
C ASN A 525 -56.09 -30.01 -14.35
N THR A 526 -55.16 -29.88 -15.32
CA THR A 526 -55.23 -29.06 -16.54
C THR A 526 -55.77 -27.63 -16.41
N ARG A 527 -54.86 -26.66 -16.29
CA ARG A 527 -55.05 -25.30 -16.81
C ARG A 527 -53.84 -24.89 -17.62
N GLU A 528 -54.07 -24.74 -18.91
CA GLU A 528 -53.15 -24.26 -19.93
C GLU A 528 -52.83 -22.78 -19.71
N TRP A 529 -51.57 -22.41 -19.94
CA TRP A 529 -51.05 -21.06 -19.68
C TRP A 529 -51.24 -20.18 -20.93
N ASP A 530 -51.92 -19.04 -20.78
CA ASP A 530 -52.24 -18.10 -21.87
C ASP A 530 -51.22 -16.94 -21.95
N PRO A 531 -50.39 -16.88 -23.02
CA PRO A 531 -49.35 -15.86 -23.21
C PRO A 531 -49.88 -14.43 -23.47
N SER A 532 -51.18 -14.24 -23.69
CA SER A 532 -51.77 -12.91 -23.97
C SER A 532 -52.03 -12.06 -22.71
N SER A 533 -51.88 -12.63 -21.52
CA SER A 533 -52.18 -11.99 -20.24
C SER A 533 -51.05 -11.16 -19.63
N THR A 534 -49.90 -11.05 -20.31
CA THR A 534 -48.74 -10.27 -19.82
C THR A 534 -48.52 -9.03 -20.67
N PHE A 535 -48.73 -7.84 -20.09
CA PHE A 535 -48.43 -6.54 -20.71
C PHE A 535 -46.91 -6.27 -20.80
N ALA A 536 -46.18 -7.13 -21.51
CA ALA A 536 -44.84 -6.85 -21.97
C ALA A 536 -44.87 -6.66 -23.49
N ARG A 537 -44.88 -5.40 -23.95
CA ARG A 537 -44.61 -5.09 -25.36
C ARG A 537 -43.15 -5.41 -25.66
N GLY A 538 -42.90 -6.45 -26.43
CA GLY A 538 -41.63 -6.70 -27.10
C GLY A 538 -41.51 -5.84 -28.36
N ASN A 539 -40.35 -5.21 -28.54
CA ASN A 539 -39.96 -4.53 -29.78
C ASN A 539 -39.64 -5.56 -30.87
N VAL A 540 -40.20 -5.34 -32.06
CA VAL A 540 -39.88 -5.93 -33.38
C VAL A 540 -40.30 -4.83 -34.37
N LEU A 541 -39.50 -4.21 -35.24
CA LEU A 541 -38.25 -4.50 -35.96
C LEU A 541 -37.35 -3.27 -35.98
#